data_AF-A0A429LXT2-F1
#
_entry.id   AF-A0A429LXT2-F1
#
_cell.length_a   1.000
_cell.length_b   1.000
_cell.length_c   1.000
_cell.angle_alpha   90.00
_cell.angle_beta   90.00
_cell.angle_gamma   90.00
#
_symmetry.space_group_name_H-M   'P 1'
#
loop_
_entity.id
_entity.type
_entity.pdbx_description
1 polymer ?
#
loop_
_entity_poly.entity_id
_entity_poly.type
_entity_poly.pdbx_seq_one_letter_code
_entity_poly.pdbx_strand_id
1 'polypeptide(L)'
;RVDGVLGKGVTPKDVVLAIIGKIGTAGGTGYAIEFGGQVFRDMSIEGRMTVCNMAIEAGARVGMVAVDDKTIEYVKGRSYAPKGEQWEQAVAYWNTLH
;
A
#
# COMPACT_ATOMS: atom_id res chain seq x y z
N ARG A 1 10.44 3.83 3.55
CA ARG A 1 10.36 4.53 2.24
C ARG A 1 11.18 3.81 1.19
N VAL A 2 10.65 3.57 -0.01
CA VAL A 2 11.36 2.91 -1.14
C VAL A 2 11.13 3.71 -2.43
N ASP A 3 12.20 4.24 -3.00
CA ASP A 3 12.18 5.08 -4.21
C ASP A 3 12.96 4.43 -5.35
N GLY A 4 12.63 4.81 -6.59
CA GLY A 4 13.22 4.29 -7.82
C GLY A 4 12.21 3.55 -8.69
N VAL A 5 12.70 3.00 -9.80
CA VAL A 5 11.91 2.18 -10.74
C VAL A 5 12.34 0.73 -10.57
N LEU A 6 11.37 -0.19 -10.45
CA LEU A 6 11.66 -1.61 -10.33
C LEU A 6 12.31 -2.13 -11.62
N GLY A 7 13.37 -2.93 -11.45
CA GLY A 7 14.03 -3.61 -12.57
C GLY A 7 13.10 -4.61 -13.26
N LYS A 8 13.41 -4.98 -14.50
CA LYS A 8 12.63 -5.96 -15.26
C LYS A 8 12.52 -7.28 -14.48
N GLY A 9 11.30 -7.75 -14.28
CA GLY A 9 11.01 -9.01 -13.57
C GLY A 9 10.95 -8.88 -12.05
N VAL A 10 11.25 -7.71 -11.47
CA VAL A 10 11.07 -7.47 -10.02
C VAL A 10 9.60 -7.23 -9.72
N THR A 11 9.06 -7.97 -8.77
CA THR A 11 7.64 -7.96 -8.40
C THR A 11 7.42 -7.33 -7.02
N PRO A 12 6.17 -7.01 -6.64
CA PRO A 12 5.86 -6.54 -5.29
C PRO A 12 6.32 -7.48 -4.17
N LYS A 13 6.31 -8.80 -4.41
CA LYS A 13 6.80 -9.80 -3.46
C LYS A 13 8.30 -9.65 -3.21
N ASP A 14 9.09 -9.41 -4.26
CA ASP A 14 10.54 -9.22 -4.13
C ASP A 14 10.86 -7.95 -3.33
N VAL A 15 10.08 -6.88 -3.54
CA VAL A 15 10.21 -5.62 -2.79
C VAL A 15 9.99 -5.84 -1.30
N VAL A 16 8.91 -6.51 -0.90
CA VAL A 16 8.63 -6.73 0.53
C VAL A 16 9.63 -7.70 1.17
N LEU A 17 10.07 -8.74 0.45
CA LEU A 17 11.14 -9.63 0.92
C LEU A 17 12.47 -8.90 1.12
N ALA A 18 12.82 -7.96 0.22
CA ALA A 18 14.01 -7.13 0.38
C ALA A 18 13.91 -6.18 1.58
N ILE A 19 12.71 -5.65 1.88
CA ILE A 19 12.47 -4.84 3.08
C ILE A 19 12.61 -5.70 4.34
N ILE A 20 11.95 -6.86 4.40
CA ILE A 20 12.03 -7.80 5.53
C ILE A 20 13.48 -8.24 5.75
N GLY A 21 14.24 -8.52 4.69
CA GLY A 21 15.66 -8.85 4.79
C GLY A 21 16.52 -7.76 5.43
N LYS A 22 16.09 -6.48 5.35
CA LYS A 22 16.79 -5.35 5.99
C LYS A 22 16.39 -5.12 7.44
N ILE A 23 15.10 -5.26 7.76
CA ILE A 23 14.58 -4.96 9.11
C ILE A 23 14.47 -6.20 10.01
N GLY A 24 14.59 -7.39 9.44
CA GLY A 24 14.41 -8.67 10.11
C GLY A 24 12.94 -9.05 10.31
N THR A 25 12.70 -10.31 10.68
CA THR A 25 11.35 -10.87 10.91
C THR A 25 10.66 -10.30 12.15
N ALA A 26 11.40 -9.64 13.04
CA ALA A 26 10.86 -8.94 14.21
C ALA A 26 10.86 -7.41 14.04
N GLY A 27 11.26 -6.88 12.89
CA GLY A 27 11.47 -5.44 12.67
C GLY A 27 10.22 -4.57 12.82
N GLY A 28 9.03 -5.16 12.76
CA GLY A 28 7.74 -4.51 12.98
C GLY A 28 7.04 -4.92 14.28
N THR A 29 7.68 -5.71 15.16
CA THR A 29 7.02 -6.24 16.37
C THR A 29 6.51 -5.10 17.25
N GLY A 30 5.20 -5.06 17.48
CA GLY A 30 4.56 -4.01 18.28
C GLY A 30 4.21 -2.74 17.51
N TYR A 31 4.46 -2.70 16.20
CA TYR A 31 4.26 -1.53 15.34
C TYR A 31 3.36 -1.84 14.13
N ALA A 32 2.86 -0.76 13.52
CA ALA A 32 2.34 -0.76 12.16
C ALA A 32 3.47 -0.38 11.19
N ILE A 33 3.40 -0.88 9.95
CA ILE A 33 4.32 -0.49 8.88
C ILE A 33 3.56 0.31 7.82
N GLU A 34 4.05 1.49 7.52
CA GLU A 34 3.62 2.28 6.37
C GLU A 34 4.63 2.16 5.22
N PHE A 35 4.13 1.71 4.07
CA PHE A 35 4.90 1.54 2.84
C PHE A 35 4.77 2.76 1.95
N GLY A 36 5.70 3.71 2.10
CA GLY A 36 5.76 4.93 1.29
C GLY A 36 6.92 4.96 0.28
N GLY A 37 6.80 5.82 -0.74
CA GLY A 37 7.83 6.05 -1.76
C GLY A 37 7.37 5.76 -3.19
N GLN A 38 8.21 6.13 -4.16
CA GLN A 38 7.86 6.10 -5.58
C GLN A 38 7.45 4.69 -6.05
N VAL A 39 8.13 3.66 -5.56
CA VAL A 39 7.84 2.28 -5.93
C VAL A 39 6.39 1.91 -5.61
N PHE A 40 5.87 2.28 -4.44
CA PHE A 40 4.50 1.95 -4.04
C PHE A 40 3.47 2.80 -4.79
N ARG A 41 3.79 4.06 -5.10
CA ARG A 41 2.96 4.90 -5.99
C ARG A 41 2.86 4.28 -7.39
N ASP A 42 3.95 3.70 -7.89
CA ASP A 42 3.99 3.07 -9.22
C ASP A 42 3.34 1.67 -9.25
N MET A 43 3.29 0.96 -8.12
CA MET A 43 2.60 -0.33 -8.02
C MET A 43 1.09 -0.23 -8.33
N SER A 44 0.51 -1.34 -8.80
CA SER A 44 -0.93 -1.54 -8.82
C SER A 44 -1.48 -1.75 -7.40
N ILE A 45 -2.80 -1.66 -7.23
CA ILE A 45 -3.44 -1.88 -5.93
C ILE A 45 -3.28 -3.33 -5.46
N GLU A 46 -3.32 -4.31 -6.38
CA GLU A 46 -3.03 -5.72 -6.10
C GLU A 46 -1.59 -5.93 -5.63
N GLY A 47 -0.63 -5.19 -6.22
CA GLY A 47 0.75 -5.19 -5.78
C GLY A 47 0.90 -4.64 -4.37
N ARG A 48 0.20 -3.55 -4.04
CA ARG A 48 0.17 -2.99 -2.68
C ARG A 48 -0.48 -3.96 -1.68
N MET A 49 -1.57 -4.62 -2.06
CA MET A 49 -2.19 -5.66 -1.22
C MET A 49 -1.22 -6.81 -0.94
N THR A 50 -0.42 -7.22 -1.93
CA THR A 50 0.64 -8.25 -1.73
C THR A 50 1.64 -7.80 -0.67
N VAL A 51 2.13 -6.56 -0.75
CA VAL A 51 3.09 -6.01 0.22
C VAL A 51 2.47 -5.90 1.61
N CYS A 52 1.26 -5.34 1.73
CA CYS A 52 0.58 -5.17 3.01
C CYS A 52 0.22 -6.51 3.66
N ASN A 53 -0.18 -7.51 2.86
CA ASN A 53 -0.42 -8.87 3.34
C ASN A 53 0.83 -9.45 4.00
N MET A 54 2.01 -9.13 3.44
CA MET A 54 3.29 -9.63 3.94
C MET A 54 3.92 -8.81 5.08
N ALA A 55 3.19 -7.82 5.63
CA ALA A 55 3.69 -7.06 6.77
C ALA A 55 3.82 -7.94 8.04
N ILE A 56 3.04 -9.02 8.12
CA ILE A 56 3.06 -9.94 9.27
C ILE A 56 4.38 -10.75 9.33
N GLU A 57 5.03 -11.01 8.20
CA GLU A 57 6.35 -11.65 8.10
C GLU A 57 7.47 -10.76 8.65
N ALA A 58 7.25 -9.45 8.71
CA ALA A 58 8.11 -8.52 9.45
C ALA A 58 7.75 -8.41 10.95
N GLY A 59 6.72 -9.13 11.41
CA GLY A 59 6.21 -9.08 12.78
C GLY A 59 5.25 -7.90 13.03
N ALA A 60 4.86 -7.15 11.99
CA ALA A 60 3.98 -6.00 12.14
C ALA A 60 2.52 -6.41 12.34
N ARG A 61 1.76 -5.56 13.05
CA ARG A 61 0.31 -5.77 13.25
C ARG A 61 -0.50 -5.50 11.99
N VAL A 62 -0.05 -4.55 11.18
CA VAL A 62 -0.73 -4.11 9.96
C VAL A 62 0.29 -3.48 9.02
N GLY A 63 0.06 -3.65 7.72
CA GLY A 63 0.72 -2.92 6.65
C GLY A 63 -0.26 -1.98 5.97
N MET A 64 0.17 -0.76 5.65
CA MET A 64 -0.66 0.22 4.93
C MET A 64 0.12 0.99 3.88
N VAL A 65 -0.60 1.42 2.83
CA VAL A 65 -0.12 2.37 1.81
C VAL A 65 -1.14 3.51 1.79
N ALA A 66 -0.66 4.75 1.76
CA ALA A 66 -1.52 5.93 1.71
C ALA A 66 -2.45 5.91 0.49
N VAL A 67 -3.61 6.54 0.64
CA VAL A 67 -4.58 6.69 -0.44
C VAL A 67 -4.01 7.62 -1.52
N ASP A 68 -4.29 7.29 -2.77
CA ASP A 68 -3.94 8.07 -3.95
C ASP A 68 -4.96 7.84 -5.07
N ASP A 69 -4.75 8.49 -6.21
CA ASP A 69 -5.64 8.38 -7.38
C ASP A 69 -5.86 6.92 -7.81
N LYS A 70 -4.83 6.07 -7.76
CA LYS A 70 -4.97 4.64 -8.09
C LYS A 70 -5.90 3.93 -7.12
N THR A 71 -5.84 4.29 -5.84
CA THR A 71 -6.70 3.72 -4.80
C THR A 71 -8.15 4.16 -5.02
N ILE A 72 -8.36 5.45 -5.31
CA ILE A 72 -9.68 6.02 -5.58
C ILE A 72 -10.29 5.36 -6.83
N GLU A 73 -9.56 5.31 -7.94
CA GLU A 73 -10.05 4.70 -9.19
C GLU A 73 -10.30 3.20 -9.03
N TYR A 74 -9.48 2.49 -8.25
CA TYR A 74 -9.71 1.07 -7.98
C TYR A 74 -11.01 0.82 -7.20
N VAL A 75 -11.36 1.70 -6.27
CA VAL A 75 -12.59 1.56 -5.45
C VAL A 75 -13.83 1.98 -6.23
N LYS A 76 -13.72 2.95 -7.14
CA LYS A 76 -14.84 3.53 -7.88
C LYS A 76 -15.72 2.47 -8.55
N GLY A 77 -17.02 2.52 -8.27
CA GLY A 77 -18.01 1.62 -8.89
C GLY A 77 -18.03 0.18 -8.34
N ARG A 78 -17.19 -0.19 -7.37
CA ARG A 78 -17.26 -1.51 -6.72
C ARG A 78 -18.52 -1.66 -5.86
N SER A 79 -18.91 -2.90 -5.57
CA SER A 79 -20.17 -3.25 -4.90
C SER A 79 -20.43 -2.49 -3.59
N TYR A 80 -19.38 -2.18 -2.83
CA TYR A 80 -19.45 -1.48 -1.54
C TYR A 80 -18.85 -0.07 -1.56
N ALA A 81 -18.56 0.46 -2.75
CA ALA A 81 -18.10 1.83 -2.88
C ALA A 81 -19.26 2.80 -2.59
N PRO A 82 -18.99 3.96 -1.96
CA PRO A 82 -19.95 5.05 -1.88
C PRO A 82 -20.47 5.44 -3.27
N LYS A 83 -21.71 5.92 -3.35
CA LYS A 83 -22.38 6.29 -4.61
C LYS A 83 -22.94 7.70 -4.55
N GLY A 84 -23.09 8.32 -5.72
CA GLY A 84 -23.66 9.66 -5.84
C GLY A 84 -22.90 10.68 -5.00
N GLU A 85 -23.61 11.50 -4.23
CA GLU A 85 -23.00 12.54 -3.40
C GLU A 85 -22.01 12.01 -2.35
N GLN A 86 -22.26 10.82 -1.80
CA GLN A 86 -21.35 10.20 -0.83
C GLN A 86 -20.00 9.84 -1.45
N TRP A 87 -19.95 9.59 -2.76
CA TRP A 87 -18.69 9.37 -3.47
C TRP A 87 -17.85 10.64 -3.49
N GLU A 88 -18.44 11.77 -3.88
CA GLU A 88 -17.75 13.06 -3.92
C GLU A 88 -17.23 13.48 -2.53
N GLN A 89 -18.06 13.29 -1.49
CA GLN A 89 -17.64 13.54 -0.10
C GLN A 89 -16.49 12.63 0.35
N ALA A 90 -16.56 11.34 0.00
CA ALA A 90 -15.51 10.38 0.34
C ALA A 90 -14.18 10.73 -0.36
N VAL A 91 -14.21 11.01 -1.66
CA VAL A 91 -13.02 11.42 -2.43
C VAL A 91 -12.41 12.70 -1.89
N ALA A 92 -13.24 13.72 -1.59
CA ALA A 92 -12.77 14.96 -0.99
C ALA A 92 -12.06 14.72 0.35
N TYR A 93 -12.63 13.86 1.20
CA TYR A 93 -12.01 13.47 2.47
C TYR A 93 -10.72 12.66 2.28
N TRP A 94 -10.73 11.64 1.42
CA TRP A 94 -9.57 10.80 1.16
C TRP A 94 -8.38 11.59 0.61
N ASN A 95 -8.62 12.63 -0.18
CA ASN A 95 -7.59 13.55 -0.65
C ASN A 95 -6.95 14.39 0.47
N THR A 96 -7.49 14.38 1.69
CA THR A 96 -6.86 15.02 2.86
C THR A 96 -5.92 14.07 3.63
N LEU A 97 -5.93 12.78 3.30
CA LEU A 97 -5.07 11.77 3.90
C LEU A 97 -3.72 11.79 3.17
N HIS A 98 -2.72 12.43 3.78
CA HIS A 98 -1.35 12.54 3.27
C HIS A 98 -0.33 12.04 4.28
#